data_AF-A0A1E4H4X3-F1
#
_entry.id   AF-A0A1E4H4X3-F1
#
_cell.length_a   1.000
_cell.length_b   1.000
_cell.length_c   1.000
_cell.angle_alpha   90.00
_cell.angle_beta   90.00
_cell.angle_gamma   90.00
#
_symmetry.space_group_name_H-M   'P 1'
#
loop_
_entity.id
_entity.type
_entity.pdbx_description
1 polymer ?
#
loop_
_entity_poly.entity_id
_entity_poly.type
_entity_poly.pdbx_seq_one_letter_code
_entity_poly.pdbx_strand_id
1 'polypeptide(L)'
;MLKDYPEHVRTLQNDLNELIAKPFRGTPIFEQAIWALEGALDTFIDEAGTELQTAESSGDAEAIARAEAKESLMLSARSSNDGLCDLNELYAYFEANKGAFQ
;
A
#
# COMPACT_ATOMS: atom_id res chain seq x y z
N MET A 1 -2.07 -10.58 1.14
CA MET A 1 -0.97 -9.77 0.52
C MET A 1 -1.58 -8.54 -0.15
N LEU A 2 -0.80 -7.51 -0.54
CA LEU A 2 -1.35 -6.29 -1.18
C LEU A 2 -2.19 -6.58 -2.44
N LYS A 3 -1.90 -7.67 -3.17
CA LYS A 3 -2.71 -8.14 -4.31
C LYS A 3 -4.19 -8.41 -3.99
N ASP A 4 -4.51 -8.65 -2.72
CA ASP A 4 -5.89 -8.87 -2.26
C ASP A 4 -6.64 -7.52 -2.05
N TYR A 5 -5.93 -6.39 -2.19
CA TYR A 5 -6.42 -5.02 -2.02
C TYR A 5 -6.16 -4.20 -3.30
N PRO A 6 -6.91 -4.44 -4.39
CA PRO A 6 -6.63 -3.82 -5.71
C PRO A 6 -6.67 -2.29 -5.69
N GLU A 7 -7.50 -1.68 -4.84
CA GLU A 7 -7.54 -0.22 -4.67
C GLU A 7 -6.24 0.33 -4.05
N HIS A 8 -5.64 -0.38 -3.10
CA HIS A 8 -4.37 0.04 -2.48
C HIS A 8 -3.25 -0.05 -3.53
N VAL A 9 -3.24 -1.11 -4.34
CA VAL A 9 -2.28 -1.26 -5.44
C VAL A 9 -2.46 -0.17 -6.50
N ARG A 10 -3.70 0.22 -6.79
CA ARG A 10 -4.00 1.33 -7.71
C ARG A 10 -3.49 2.67 -7.18
N THR A 11 -3.66 2.94 -5.88
CA THR A 11 -3.10 4.15 -5.25
C THR A 11 -1.57 4.18 -5.40
N LEU A 12 -0.88 3.09 -5.07
CA LEU A 12 0.58 3.00 -5.25
C LEU A 12 1.00 3.26 -6.71
N GLN A 13 0.25 2.72 -7.68
CA GLN A 13 0.52 2.97 -9.09
C GLN A 13 0.30 4.44 -9.49
N ASN A 14 -0.76 5.07 -8.99
CA ASN A 14 -1.07 6.47 -9.27
C ASN A 14 0.03 7.39 -8.72
N ASP A 15 0.51 7.14 -7.50
CA ASP A 15 1.60 7.92 -6.89
C ASP A 15 2.89 7.80 -7.70
N LEU A 16 3.22 6.59 -8.17
CA LEU A 16 4.35 6.37 -9.08
C LEU A 16 4.17 7.07 -10.43
N ASN A 17 2.97 7.02 -11.01
CA ASN A 17 2.67 7.71 -12.27
C ASN A 17 2.79 9.23 -12.14
N GLU A 18 2.28 9.81 -11.03
CA GLU A 18 2.40 11.24 -10.74
C GLU A 18 3.87 11.64 -10.58
N LEU A 19 4.66 10.82 -9.86
CA LEU A 19 6.09 11.03 -9.72
C LEU A 19 6.82 11.05 -11.07
N ILE A 20 6.52 10.12 -11.98
CA ILE A 20 7.11 10.10 -13.32
C ILE A 20 6.68 11.33 -14.14
N ALA A 21 5.41 11.75 -14.02
CA ALA A 21 4.90 12.93 -14.70
C ALA A 21 5.56 14.22 -14.21
N LYS A 22 5.93 14.30 -12.92
CA LYS A 22 6.50 15.49 -12.30
C LYS A 22 7.56 15.15 -11.24
N PRO A 23 8.76 14.73 -11.65
CA PRO A 23 9.82 14.38 -10.71
C PRO A 23 10.37 15.64 -10.02
N PHE A 24 10.73 15.50 -8.75
CA PHE A 24 11.46 16.51 -8.00
C PHE A 24 12.87 16.68 -8.55
N ARG A 25 13.36 17.93 -8.58
CA ARG A 25 14.74 18.22 -9.00
C ARG A 25 15.69 18.04 -7.82
N GLY A 26 16.87 17.47 -8.09
CA GLY A 26 17.95 17.36 -7.10
C GLY A 26 17.97 16.05 -6.30
N THR A 27 16.91 15.24 -6.37
CA THR A 27 16.85 13.89 -5.77
C THR A 27 16.79 12.84 -6.88
N PRO A 28 17.48 11.70 -6.79
CA PRO A 28 17.32 10.58 -7.71
C PRO A 28 15.88 10.06 -7.75
N ILE A 29 15.39 9.71 -8.95
CA ILE A 29 14.00 9.26 -9.13
C ILE A 29 13.65 8.00 -8.33
N PHE A 30 14.64 7.13 -8.12
CA PHE A 30 14.49 5.91 -7.34
C PHE A 30 14.23 6.21 -5.85
N GLU A 31 14.95 7.17 -5.27
CA GLU A 31 14.72 7.62 -3.88
C GLU A 31 13.34 8.27 -3.74
N GLN A 32 12.93 9.06 -4.74
CA GLN A 32 11.59 9.66 -4.75
C GLN A 32 10.49 8.60 -4.84
N ALA A 33 10.69 7.54 -5.62
CA ALA A 33 9.74 6.43 -5.73
C ALA A 33 9.61 5.67 -4.41
N ILE A 34 10.73 5.45 -3.70
CA ILE A 34 10.69 4.89 -2.35
C ILE A 34 9.83 5.78 -1.46
N TRP A 35 10.13 7.08 -1.33
CA TRP A 35 9.36 7.97 -0.46
C TRP A 35 7.87 8.02 -0.78
N ALA A 36 7.50 8.00 -2.06
CA ALA A 36 6.10 7.96 -2.48
C ALA A 36 5.40 6.68 -2.00
N LEU A 37 6.03 5.51 -2.21
CA LEU A 37 5.50 4.23 -1.76
C LEU A 37 5.45 4.14 -0.22
N GLU A 38 6.48 4.64 0.45
CA GLU A 38 6.55 4.72 1.90
C GLU A 38 5.39 5.53 2.48
N GLY A 39 5.14 6.74 1.95
CA GLY A 39 4.06 7.59 2.42
C GLY A 39 2.67 7.01 2.17
N ALA A 40 2.47 6.34 1.04
CA ALA A 40 1.21 5.64 0.74
C ALA A 40 0.97 4.47 1.70
N LEU A 41 2.01 3.66 1.97
CA LEU A 41 1.93 2.56 2.92
C LEU A 41 1.69 3.04 4.36
N ASP A 42 2.30 4.14 4.77
CA ASP A 42 2.04 4.78 6.08
C ASP A 42 0.56 5.20 6.19
N THR A 43 0.00 5.76 5.11
CA THR A 43 -1.43 6.13 5.05
C THR A 43 -2.34 4.90 5.19
N PHE A 44 -2.01 3.78 4.52
CA PHE A 44 -2.81 2.55 4.63
C PHE A 44 -2.79 1.97 6.05
N ILE A 45 -1.68 2.11 6.78
CA ILE A 45 -1.59 1.69 8.18
C ILE A 45 -2.52 2.54 9.04
N ASP A 46 -2.49 3.87 8.88
CA ASP A 46 -3.35 4.80 9.63
C ASP A 46 -4.85 4.54 9.36
N GLU A 47 -5.21 4.28 8.11
CA GLU A 47 -6.58 3.91 7.72
C GLU A 47 -7.01 2.57 8.33
N ALA A 48 -6.15 1.55 8.27
CA ALA A 48 -6.44 0.24 8.85
C ALA A 48 -6.58 0.30 10.38
N GLY A 49 -5.76 1.11 11.07
CA GLY A 49 -5.89 1.35 12.50
C GLY A 49 -7.20 2.05 12.87
N THR A 50 -7.63 3.03 12.05
CA THR A 50 -8.92 3.71 12.24
C THR A 50 -10.11 2.75 12.05
N GLU A 51 -10.03 1.87 11.05
CA GLU A 51 -11.03 0.82 10.83
C GLU A 51 -11.09 -0.17 12.00
N LEU A 52 -9.94 -0.57 12.55
CA LEU A 52 -9.86 -1.44 13.72
C LEU A 52 -10.51 -0.79 14.93
N GLN A 53 -10.17 0.46 15.24
CA GLN A 53 -10.79 1.19 16.36
C GLN A 53 -12.33 1.29 16.21
N THR A 54 -12.81 1.46 14.98
CA THR A 54 -14.25 1.48 14.68
C THR A 54 -14.88 0.11 14.90
N ALA A 55 -14.23 -0.96 14.45
CA ALA A 55 -14.69 -2.33 14.65
C ALA A 55 -14.71 -2.71 16.15
N GLU A 56 -13.67 -2.36 16.90
CA GLU A 56 -13.60 -2.54 18.36
C GLU A 56 -14.76 -1.83 19.07
N SER A 57 -15.07 -0.59 18.66
CA SER A 57 -16.19 0.18 19.21
C SER A 57 -17.56 -0.44 18.91
N SER A 58 -17.67 -1.24 17.84
CA SER A 58 -18.90 -1.96 17.48
C SER A 58 -19.10 -3.25 18.27
N GLY A 59 -18.02 -3.85 18.80
CA GLY A 59 -18.04 -5.14 19.49
C GLY A 59 -18.27 -6.36 18.59
N ASP A 60 -18.29 -6.19 17.27
CA ASP A 60 -18.41 -7.28 16.30
C ASP A 60 -17.07 -8.02 16.17
N ALA A 61 -16.99 -9.23 16.74
CA ALA A 61 -15.79 -10.06 16.73
C ALA A 61 -15.30 -10.41 15.31
N GLU A 62 -16.20 -10.56 14.34
CA GLU A 62 -15.81 -10.83 12.94
C GLU A 62 -15.28 -9.56 12.26
N ALA A 63 -15.83 -8.39 12.58
CA ALA A 63 -15.31 -7.13 12.10
C ALA A 63 -13.91 -6.83 12.68
N ILE A 64 -13.72 -7.06 13.99
CA ILE A 64 -12.44 -6.88 14.68
C ILE A 64 -11.37 -7.78 14.07
N ALA A 65 -11.62 -9.09 13.97
CA ALA A 65 -10.64 -10.03 13.42
C ALA A 65 -10.23 -9.71 11.97
N ARG A 66 -11.17 -9.20 11.16
CA ARG A 66 -10.86 -8.74 9.79
C ARG A 66 -10.01 -7.47 9.79
N ALA A 67 -10.31 -6.52 10.66
CA ALA A 67 -9.55 -5.27 10.76
C ALA A 67 -8.13 -5.51 11.31
N GLU A 68 -7.97 -6.37 12.31
CA GLU A 68 -6.64 -6.79 12.82
C GLU A 68 -5.80 -7.46 11.73
N ALA A 69 -6.41 -8.36 10.95
CA ALA A 69 -5.71 -9.00 9.84
C ALA A 69 -5.29 -8.00 8.75
N LYS A 70 -6.11 -6.98 8.48
CA LYS A 70 -5.79 -5.91 7.53
C LYS A 70 -4.65 -5.03 8.05
N GLU A 71 -4.71 -4.57 9.30
CA GLU A 71 -3.67 -3.74 9.92
C GLU A 71 -2.33 -4.47 9.95
N SER A 72 -2.31 -5.73 10.41
CA SER A 72 -1.11 -6.57 10.42
C SER A 72 -0.51 -6.72 9.02
N LEU A 73 -1.35 -6.87 8.00
CA LEU A 73 -0.91 -6.93 6.61
C LEU A 73 -0.29 -5.61 6.15
N MET A 74 -0.88 -4.45 6.46
CA MET A 74 -0.31 -3.15 6.07
C MET A 74 1.03 -2.87 6.77
N LEU A 75 1.14 -3.23 8.05
CA LEU A 75 2.40 -3.18 8.80
C LEU A 75 3.47 -4.09 8.17
N SER A 76 3.09 -5.30 7.78
CA SER A 76 4.01 -6.22 7.09
C SER A 76 4.47 -5.66 5.73
N ALA A 77 3.57 -5.00 5.01
CA ALA A 77 3.87 -4.38 3.72
C ALA A 77 4.84 -3.20 3.83
N ARG A 78 4.90 -2.53 4.99
CA ARG A 78 5.82 -1.41 5.27
C ARG A 78 7.18 -1.84 5.84
N SER A 79 7.25 -3.01 6.49
CA SER A 79 8.44 -3.49 7.20
C SER A 79 9.70 -3.51 6.34
N SER A 80 10.85 -3.08 6.86
CA SER A 80 12.11 -3.10 6.08
C SER A 80 12.72 -4.51 5.92
N ASN A 81 12.23 -5.49 6.68
CA ASN A 81 12.79 -6.85 6.72
C ASN A 81 12.03 -7.84 5.81
N ASP A 82 10.75 -7.56 5.51
CA ASP A 82 9.84 -8.37 4.68
C ASP A 82 8.89 -7.52 3.79
N GLY A 83 9.04 -6.19 3.78
CA GLY A 83 8.13 -5.21 3.16
C GLY A 83 8.81 -4.17 2.26
N LEU A 84 7.99 -3.31 1.64
CA LEU A 84 7.80 -3.27 0.17
C LEU A 84 7.53 -4.69 -0.37
N CYS A 85 6.46 -5.34 0.12
CA CYS A 85 6.01 -6.69 -0.25
C CYS A 85 6.59 -7.12 -1.59
N ASP A 86 7.50 -8.11 -1.58
CA ASP A 86 8.37 -8.52 -2.69
C ASP A 86 8.15 -7.65 -3.92
N LEU A 87 8.97 -6.62 -4.16
CA LEU A 87 8.82 -5.73 -5.32
C LEU A 87 8.58 -6.51 -6.62
N ASN A 88 9.01 -7.78 -6.70
CA ASN A 88 8.66 -8.70 -7.78
C ASN A 88 7.18 -9.08 -7.84
N GLU A 89 6.46 -9.29 -6.74
CA GLU A 89 4.99 -9.47 -6.69
C GLU A 89 4.24 -8.20 -7.12
N LEU A 90 4.64 -7.02 -6.62
CA LEU A 90 4.02 -5.76 -7.03
C LEU A 90 4.27 -5.50 -8.53
N TYR A 91 5.50 -5.74 -8.98
CA TYR A 91 5.87 -5.69 -10.39
C TYR A 91 5.09 -6.72 -11.22
N ALA A 92 4.97 -7.97 -10.76
CA ALA A 92 4.20 -9.01 -11.43
C ALA A 92 2.71 -8.65 -11.55
N TYR A 93 2.14 -8.02 -10.51
CA TYR A 93 0.77 -7.52 -10.57
C TYR A 93 0.63 -6.39 -11.61
N PHE A 94 1.54 -5.42 -11.62
CA PHE A 94 1.52 -4.35 -12.62
C PHE A 94 1.71 -4.90 -14.04
N GLU A 95 2.63 -5.83 -14.25
CA GLU A 95 2.82 -6.52 -15.54
C GLU A 95 1.57 -7.28 -15.98
N ALA A 96 0.95 -8.06 -15.07
CA ALA A 96 -0.26 -8.82 -15.37
C ALA A 96 -1.46 -7.93 -15.69
N ASN A 97 -1.50 -6.71 -15.14
CA ASN A 97 -2.64 -5.80 -15.26
C ASN A 97 -2.33 -4.53 -16.09
N LYS A 98 -1.24 -4.52 -16.89
CA LYS A 98 -0.80 -3.38 -17.71
C LYS A 98 -1.91 -2.76 -18.59
N GLY A 99 -2.89 -3.55 -19.02
CA GLY A 99 -4.02 -3.08 -19.85
C GLY A 99 -5.30 -2.72 -19.08
N ALA A 100 -5.37 -2.98 -17.77
CA ALA A 100 -6.54 -2.66 -16.95
C ALA A 100 -6.56 -1.19 -16.47
N PHE A 101 -5.44 -0.49 -16.65
CA PHE A 101 -5.19 0.84 -16.11
C PHE A 101 -4.82 1.88 -17.18
N GLN A 102 -5.11 1.59 -18.46
CA GLN A 102 -5.03 2.53 -19.59
C GLN A 102 -6.31 3.36 -19.74
#